data_AF-A0A962B356-F1
#
_entry.id   AF-A0A962B356-F1
#
_cell.length_a   1.000
_cell.length_b   1.000
_cell.length_c   1.000
_cell.angle_alpha   90.00
_cell.angle_beta   90.00
_cell.angle_gamma   90.00
#
_symmetry.space_group_name_H-M   'P 1'
#
loop_
_entity.id
_entity.type
_entity.pdbx_description
1 polymer ?
#
loop_
_entity_poly.entity_id
_entity_poly.type
_entity_poly.pdbx_seq_one_letter_code
_entity_poly.pdbx_strand_id
1 'polypeptide(L)' 'MTEDAPSGGHRSPARDASTPPKKPVVVVLHQPHSTPGHIGRWLREQGYPLDIRKPRYGDPLPETLEAHAGAVIFG' A
#
# COMPACT_ATOMS: atom_id res chain seq x y z
N MET A 1 32.50 1.54 36.51
CA MET A 1 33.04 2.03 35.22
C MET A 1 32.77 0.94 34.18
N THR A 2 31.58 0.93 33.61
CA THR A 2 31.29 0.34 32.28
C THR A 2 29.93 0.89 31.87
N GLU A 3 29.93 1.47 30.68
CA GLU A 3 28.91 2.36 30.13
C GLU A 3 27.73 1.55 29.58
N ASP A 4 26.50 1.98 29.89
CA ASP A 4 25.28 1.48 29.28
C ASP A 4 25.08 2.26 27.97
N ALA A 5 25.21 1.56 26.84
CA ALA A 5 25.06 2.13 25.51
C ALA A 5 23.57 2.26 25.18
N PRO A 6 23.06 3.43 24.73
CA PRO A 6 21.66 3.53 24.35
C PRO A 6 21.42 2.78 23.03
N SER A 7 20.53 1.80 23.09
CA SER A 7 19.98 1.08 21.94
C SER A 7 19.33 2.09 20.96
N GLY A 8 19.96 2.26 19.80
CA GLY A 8 19.47 3.13 18.74
C GLY A 8 18.22 2.54 18.10
N GLY A 9 17.06 3.10 18.42
CA GLY A 9 15.80 2.79 17.73
C GLY A 9 15.90 3.15 16.25
N HIS A 10 15.49 2.22 15.38
CA HIS A 10 15.25 2.49 13.96
C HIS A 10 14.04 3.42 13.82
N ARG A 11 14.27 4.72 13.97
CA ARG A 11 13.32 5.73 13.52
C ARG A 11 13.31 5.68 12.00
N SER A 12 12.24 5.13 11.42
CA SER A 12 11.97 5.30 9.99
C SER A 12 12.10 6.78 9.64
N PRO A 13 12.83 7.16 8.58
CA PRO A 13 12.97 8.56 8.20
C PRO A 13 11.56 9.12 8.04
N ALA A 14 11.27 10.22 8.75
CA ALA A 14 10.05 10.96 8.55
C ALA A 14 9.94 11.24 7.05
N ARG A 15 8.80 10.85 6.44
CA ARG A 15 8.57 11.10 5.02
C ARG A 15 8.93 12.56 4.74
N ASP A 16 9.75 12.78 3.73
CA ASP A 16 10.01 14.12 3.24
C ASP A 16 8.68 14.75 2.85
N ALA A 17 8.25 15.74 3.64
CA ALA A 17 6.97 16.41 3.47
C ALA A 17 6.88 17.17 2.14
N SER A 18 8.00 17.29 1.39
CA SER A 18 8.05 17.94 0.08
C SER A 18 7.68 17.03 -1.10
N THR A 19 7.62 15.70 -0.92
CA THR A 19 7.25 14.78 -2.01
C THR A 19 5.73 14.70 -2.16
N PRO A 20 5.17 14.94 -3.36
CA PRO A 20 3.73 14.82 -3.58
C PRO A 20 3.24 13.38 -3.30
N PRO A 21 2.03 13.21 -2.74
CA PRO A 21 1.51 11.89 -2.42
C PRO A 21 1.37 11.04 -3.69
N LYS A 22 1.79 9.77 -3.62
CA LYS A 22 1.65 8.83 -4.73
C LYS A 22 0.17 8.51 -4.98
N LYS A 23 -0.20 8.40 -6.26
CA LYS A 23 -1.53 7.90 -6.68
C LYS A 23 -1.74 6.46 -6.19
N PRO A 24 -2.97 6.07 -5.82
CA PRO A 24 -3.27 4.71 -5.38
C PRO A 24 -3.04 3.67 -6.49
N VAL A 25 -2.85 2.41 -6.09
CA VAL A 25 -2.91 1.25 -7.00
C VAL A 25 -4.24 0.55 -6.79
N VAL A 26 -4.99 0.29 -7.88
CA VAL A 26 -6.20 -0.55 -7.82
C VAL A 26 -5.79 -1.98 -7.57
N VAL A 27 -6.36 -2.61 -6.55
CA VAL A 27 -6.11 -4.00 -6.20
C VAL A 27 -7.42 -4.78 -6.24
N VAL A 28 -7.54 -5.68 -7.21
CA VAL A 28 -8.76 -6.48 -7.40
C VAL A 28 -8.61 -7.84 -6.72
N LEU A 29 -9.55 -8.16 -5.82
CA LEU A 29 -9.58 -9.41 -5.06
C LEU A 29 -10.87 -10.20 -5.35
N HIS A 30 -10.74 -11.52 -5.49
CA HIS A 30 -11.83 -12.38 -5.96
C HIS A 30 -12.65 -13.03 -4.85
N GLN A 31 -12.05 -13.25 -3.67
CA GLN A 31 -12.71 -13.90 -2.52
C GLN A 31 -13.04 -12.89 -1.42
N PRO A 32 -14.09 -13.08 -0.61
CA PRO A 32 -14.54 -12.08 0.36
C PRO A 32 -13.46 -11.72 1.39
N HIS A 33 -12.69 -12.72 1.80
CA HIS A 33 -11.64 -12.63 2.81
C HIS A 33 -10.23 -12.70 2.24
N SER A 34 -10.09 -12.70 0.91
CA SER A 34 -8.76 -12.59 0.31
C SER A 34 -8.15 -11.23 0.65
N THR A 35 -6.82 -11.22 0.74
CA THR A 35 -6.02 -10.03 1.04
C THR A 35 -4.95 -9.89 -0.03
N PRO A 36 -4.37 -8.68 -0.24
CA PRO A 36 -3.32 -8.49 -1.24
C PRO A 36 -1.96 -9.06 -0.83
N GLY A 37 -1.87 -9.71 0.34
CA GLY A 37 -0.68 -10.40 0.83
C GLY A 37 0.60 -9.56 0.76
N HIS A 38 1.70 -10.20 0.36
CA HIS A 38 3.02 -9.59 0.26
C HIS A 38 3.07 -8.43 -0.74
N ILE A 39 2.33 -8.51 -1.85
CA ILE A 39 2.30 -7.41 -2.84
C ILE A 39 1.67 -6.16 -2.22
N GLY A 40 0.55 -6.30 -1.50
CA GLY A 40 -0.09 -5.17 -0.82
C GLY A 40 0.75 -4.59 0.31
N ARG A 41 1.56 -5.41 0.99
CA ARG A 41 2.53 -4.92 1.96
C ARG A 41 3.64 -4.11 1.27
N TRP A 42 4.25 -4.69 0.24
CA TRP A 42 5.34 -4.06 -0.51
C TRP A 42 4.91 -2.72 -1.12
N LEU A 43 3.73 -2.64 -1.73
CA LEU A 43 3.20 -1.38 -2.29
C LEU A 43 3.06 -0.29 -1.23
N ARG A 44 2.57 -0.63 -0.03
CA ARG A 44 2.48 0.33 1.09
C ARG A 44 3.85 0.76 1.60
N GLU A 45 4.80 -0.15 1.69
CA GLU A 45 6.19 0.15 2.05
C GLU A 45 6.85 1.09 1.02
N GLN A 46 6.50 0.95 -0.27
CA GLN A 46 6.89 1.88 -1.34
C GLN A 46 6.08 3.18 -1.35
N GLY A 47 5.11 3.34 -0.44
CA GLY A 47 4.32 4.55 -0.27
C GLY A 47 3.12 4.70 -1.21
N TYR A 48 2.74 3.65 -1.94
CA TYR A 48 1.51 3.63 -2.74
C TYR A 48 0.30 3.31 -1.84
N PRO A 49 -0.72 4.18 -1.79
CA PRO A 49 -2.02 3.81 -1.23
C PRO A 49 -2.64 2.66 -2.02
N LEU A 50 -3.49 1.86 -1.37
CA LEU A 50 -4.21 0.77 -2.05
C LEU A 50 -5.69 1.11 -2.16
N ASP A 51 -6.21 1.01 -3.38
CA ASP A 51 -7.64 1.05 -3.66
C ASP A 51 -8.11 -0.39 -3.90
N ILE A 52 -8.63 -1.04 -2.85
CA ILE A 52 -9.00 -2.46 -2.90
C ILE A 52 -10.45 -2.56 -3.40
N ARG A 53 -10.66 -3.30 -4.50
CA ARG A 53 -11.96 -3.54 -5.11
C ARG A 53 -12.32 -5.03 -5.11
N LYS A 54 -13.60 -5.35 -4.90
CA LYS A 54 -14.15 -6.72 -5.05
C LYS A 54 -15.40 -6.77 -5.95
N PRO A 55 -15.26 -6.67 -7.28
CA PRO A 55 -16.39 -6.50 -8.21
C PRO A 55 -17.44 -7.61 -8.13
N ARG A 56 -17.03 -8.86 -7.88
CA ARG A 56 -17.95 -10.00 -7.71
C ARG A 56 -18.96 -9.79 -6.57
N TYR A 57 -18.63 -8.95 -5.59
CA TYR A 57 -19.49 -8.60 -4.45
C TYR A 57 -20.11 -7.21 -4.56
N GLY A 58 -20.21 -6.67 -5.78
CA GLY A 58 -20.87 -5.39 -6.04
C GLY A 58 -20.00 -4.17 -5.77
N ASP A 59 -18.70 -4.35 -5.58
CA ASP A 59 -17.76 -3.27 -5.31
C ASP A 59 -17.08 -2.81 -6.63
N PRO A 60 -17.60 -1.77 -7.31
CA PRO A 60 -17.34 -1.52 -8.73
C PRO A 60 -15.90 -1.09 -9.02
N LEU A 61 -15.35 -1.44 -10.18
CA LEU A 61 -14.08 -0.86 -10.61
C LEU A 61 -14.25 0.63 -10.96
N PRO A 62 -13.20 1.46 -10.81
CA PRO A 62 -13.23 2.79 -11.40
C PRO A 62 -13.35 2.68 -12.93
N GLU A 63 -14.02 3.65 -13.55
CA GLU A 63 -14.21 3.68 -15.01
C GLU A 63 -12.89 3.86 -15.77
N THR A 64 -11.94 4.59 -15.17
CA THR A 64 -10.61 4.85 -15.72
C THR A 64 -9.53 4.71 -14.63
N LEU A 65 -8.27 4.64 -15.05
CA LEU A 65 -7.11 4.62 -14.14
C LEU A 65 -6.44 6.00 -14.00
N GLU A 66 -7.06 7.08 -14.45
CA GLU A 66 -6.44 8.42 -14.46
C GLU A 66 -6.01 8.89 -13.06
N ALA A 67 -6.77 8.49 -12.03
CA ALA A 67 -6.49 8.75 -10.63
C ALA A 67 -5.57 7.73 -9.96
N HIS A 68 -5.11 6.71 -10.69
CA HIS A 68 -4.32 5.59 -10.17
C HIS A 68 -2.92 5.55 -10.77
N ALA A 69 -1.99 4.95 -10.04
CA ALA A 69 -0.64 4.67 -10.53
C ALA A 69 -0.58 3.37 -11.36
N GLY A 70 -1.58 2.49 -11.22
CA GLY A 70 -1.65 1.20 -11.90
C GLY A 70 -2.69 0.27 -11.28
N ALA A 71 -2.70 -0.99 -11.73
CA ALA A 71 -3.62 -2.02 -11.27
C ALA A 71 -2.90 -3.37 -11.02
N VAL A 72 -3.37 -4.09 -10.00
CA VAL A 72 -2.99 -5.48 -9.70
C VAL A 72 -4.25 -6.31 -9.55
N ILE A 73 -4.33 -7.44 -10.26
CA ILE A 73 -5.47 -8.35 -10.25
C ILE A 73 -4.99 -9.68 -9.69
N PHE A 74 -5.54 -10.09 -8.55
CA PHE A 74 -5.26 -11.40 -7.95
C PHE A 74 -6.17 -12.46 -8.58
N GLY A 75 -5.79 -13.73 -8.53
CA GLY A 75 -6.68 -14.84 -8.91
C GLY A 75 -7.77 -15.13 -7.87
#